data_AF-A0A1V1ZC30-F1
#
_entry.id   AF-A0A1V1ZC30-F1
#
_cell.length_a   1.000
_cell.length_b   1.000
_cell.length_c   1.000
_cell.angle_alpha   90.00
_cell.angle_beta   90.00
_cell.angle_gamma   90.00
#
_symmetry.space_group_name_H-M   'P 1'
#
loop_
_entity.id
_entity.type
_entity.pdbx_description
1 polymer ?
#
loop_
_entity_poly.entity_id
_entity_poly.type
_entity_poly.pdbx_seq_one_letter_code
_entity_poly.pdbx_strand_id
1 'polypeptide(L)'
;MSKNTSYTIYNNVRSNQLKELSFLNWLCNNLDAPEVIKEHFPLNDSLASKTLKPLEIAKKIQKNHFIPLKKKANCIRTLLQLPKEIRLVSSIKGITVDFAIVSNGQVQFIEFHEKQHRSLSNQKPSNVYTLEGDIIKVPRYLQRLLRDIWRMKYLPNYKVVWYDWFELSNNIDIFNTNKVEFALQGNFKISELNY
;
A
#
# COMPACT_ATOMS: atom_id res chain seq x y z
N MET A 1 17.94 33.29 2.80
CA MET A 1 16.47 33.12 2.74
C MET A 1 16.18 31.64 2.63
N SER A 2 15.81 30.98 3.74
CA SER A 2 15.28 29.62 3.71
C SER A 2 13.96 29.65 2.93
N LYS A 3 13.86 28.90 1.82
CA LYS A 3 12.57 28.68 1.17
C LYS A 3 11.69 27.97 2.20
N ASN A 4 10.62 28.61 2.66
CA ASN A 4 9.60 27.92 3.43
C ASN A 4 9.11 26.78 2.55
N THR A 5 9.35 25.55 3.01
CA THR A 5 8.96 24.37 2.28
C THR A 5 7.46 24.19 2.51
N SER A 6 6.66 24.47 1.49
CA SER A 6 5.22 24.21 1.55
C SER A 6 4.96 22.72 1.39
N TYR A 7 4.08 22.19 2.24
CA TYR A 7 3.62 20.81 2.20
C TYR A 7 2.12 20.79 1.86
N THR A 8 1.71 19.89 0.97
CA THR A 8 0.30 19.59 0.70
C THR A 8 0.04 18.11 0.97
N ILE A 9 -0.95 17.80 1.79
CA ILE A 9 -1.37 16.45 2.15
C ILE A 9 -2.70 16.12 1.47
N TYR A 10 -2.69 15.18 0.53
CA TYR A 10 -3.88 14.60 -0.06
C TYR A 10 -4.30 13.37 0.73
N ASN A 11 -5.54 13.31 1.20
CA ASN A 11 -6.11 12.15 1.87
C ASN A 11 -7.64 12.16 1.76
N ASN A 12 -8.29 11.02 1.93
CA ASN A 12 -9.76 10.94 1.98
C ASN A 12 -10.24 10.24 3.27
N VAL A 13 -9.58 10.56 4.39
CA VAL A 13 -9.87 9.95 5.68
C VAL A 13 -11.23 10.43 6.20
N ARG A 14 -12.05 9.49 6.68
CA ARG A 14 -13.39 9.74 7.20
C ARG A 14 -13.39 9.87 8.72
N SER A 15 -14.45 10.47 9.27
CA SER A 15 -14.59 10.69 10.73
C SER A 15 -14.60 9.40 11.57
N ASN A 16 -14.97 8.26 10.98
CA ASN A 16 -14.98 6.96 11.65
C ASN A 16 -13.66 6.17 11.53
N GLN A 17 -12.67 6.71 10.81
CA GLN A 17 -11.34 6.12 10.62
C GLN A 17 -10.35 6.67 11.66
N LEU A 18 -10.60 6.36 12.93
CA LEU A 18 -9.91 6.99 14.06
C LEU A 18 -8.38 6.85 14.02
N LYS A 19 -7.88 5.74 13.47
CA LYS A 19 -6.45 5.46 13.40
C LYS A 19 -5.77 6.21 12.27
N GLU A 20 -6.36 6.23 11.07
CA GLU A 20 -5.88 7.09 9.99
C GLU A 20 -5.99 8.58 10.38
N LEU A 21 -7.02 8.99 11.14
CA LEU A 21 -7.13 10.35 11.67
C LEU A 21 -6.01 10.68 12.66
N SER A 22 -5.66 9.74 13.55
CA SER A 22 -4.52 9.91 14.47
C SER A 22 -3.22 10.11 13.70
N PHE A 23 -3.01 9.34 12.63
CA PHE A 23 -1.84 9.50 11.76
C PHE A 23 -1.86 10.82 10.98
N LEU A 24 -3.02 11.25 10.45
CA LEU A 24 -3.18 12.55 9.81
C LEU A 24 -2.82 13.71 10.75
N ASN A 25 -3.33 13.67 11.99
CA ASN A 25 -3.01 14.68 12.99
C ASN A 25 -1.51 14.70 13.31
N TRP A 26 -0.88 13.53 13.39
CA TRP A 26 0.56 13.44 13.54
C TRP A 26 1.30 14.08 12.35
N LEU A 27 0.87 13.83 11.11
CA LEU A 27 1.44 14.48 9.92
C LEU A 27 1.30 16.00 9.99
N CYS A 28 0.12 16.51 10.34
CA CYS A 28 -0.13 17.95 10.47
C CYS A 28 0.75 18.62 11.53
N ASN A 29 1.05 17.91 12.62
CA ASN A 29 1.89 18.43 13.71
C ASN A 29 3.39 18.38 13.42
N ASN A 30 3.83 17.51 12.49
CA ASN A 30 5.26 17.27 12.20
C ASN A 30 5.71 17.88 10.86
N LEU A 31 4.78 18.42 10.07
CA LEU A 31 5.08 19.16 8.84
C LEU A 31 4.84 20.65 9.08
N ASP A 32 5.63 21.50 8.42
CA ASP A 32 5.53 22.95 8.55
C ASP A 32 4.28 23.47 7.83
N ALA A 33 3.24 23.81 8.60
CA ALA A 33 1.96 24.38 8.15
C ALA A 33 1.38 23.73 6.86
N PRO A 34 1.10 22.41 6.86
CA PRO A 34 0.64 21.74 5.64
C PRO A 34 -0.77 22.16 5.23
N GLU A 35 -0.98 22.32 3.94
CA GLU A 35 -2.32 22.37 3.35
C GLU A 35 -2.91 20.96 3.28
N VAL A 36 -4.15 20.78 3.74
CA VAL A 36 -4.82 19.47 3.71
C VAL A 36 -5.95 19.47 2.68
N ILE A 37 -5.81 18.62 1.65
CA ILE A 37 -6.79 18.41 0.59
C ILE A 37 -7.52 17.09 0.85
N LYS A 38 -8.85 17.16 1.02
CA LYS A 38 -9.72 16.02 1.36
C LYS A 38 -10.13 15.17 0.14
N GLU A 39 -9.15 14.86 -0.70
CA GLU A 39 -9.34 14.08 -1.92
C GLU A 39 -8.19 13.07 -2.11
N HIS A 40 -8.42 12.06 -2.94
CA HIS A 40 -7.33 11.15 -3.34
C HIS A 40 -6.37 11.88 -4.28
N PHE A 41 -5.07 11.67 -4.08
CA PHE A 41 -4.07 12.17 -5.02
C PHE A 41 -4.27 11.56 -6.43
N PRO A 42 -4.29 12.37 -7.49
CA PRO A 42 -4.44 11.87 -8.85
C PRO A 42 -3.15 11.17 -9.32
N LEU A 43 -3.21 9.84 -9.45
CA LEU A 43 -2.12 9.05 -10.01
C LEU A 43 -2.08 9.14 -11.54
N ASN A 44 -0.90 8.97 -12.13
CA ASN A 44 -0.71 9.00 -13.59
C ASN A 44 -1.44 7.84 -14.28
N ASP A 45 -2.27 8.13 -15.29
CA ASP A 45 -3.06 7.14 -16.03
C ASP A 45 -2.23 6.02 -16.67
N SER A 46 -0.98 6.31 -17.07
CA SER A 46 -0.07 5.30 -17.63
C SER A 46 0.23 4.15 -16.68
N LEU A 47 0.04 4.35 -15.37
CA LEU A 47 0.20 3.30 -14.38
C LEU A 47 -0.87 2.20 -14.53
N ALA A 48 -2.06 2.49 -15.09
CA ALA A 48 -3.13 1.50 -15.24
C ALA A 48 -2.72 0.28 -16.09
N SER A 49 -1.73 0.44 -16.99
CA SER A 49 -1.21 -0.65 -17.82
C SER A 49 -0.18 -1.53 -17.12
N LYS A 50 0.29 -1.16 -15.92
CA LYS A 50 1.30 -1.92 -15.18
C LYS A 50 0.73 -3.24 -14.67
N THR A 51 1.46 -4.32 -14.93
CA THR A 51 1.04 -5.68 -14.61
C THR A 51 1.79 -6.26 -13.42
N LEU A 52 1.26 -7.33 -12.85
CA LEU A 52 1.98 -8.21 -11.93
C LEU A 52 2.08 -9.60 -12.53
N LYS A 53 3.11 -10.36 -12.10
CA LYS A 53 3.35 -11.74 -12.51
C LYS A 53 3.01 -12.69 -11.35
N PRO A 54 1.80 -13.31 -11.33
CA PRO A 54 1.34 -14.08 -10.18
C PRO A 54 2.28 -15.22 -9.76
N LEU A 55 2.92 -15.89 -10.72
CA LEU A 55 3.88 -16.96 -10.44
C LEU A 55 5.12 -16.47 -9.67
N GLU A 56 5.64 -15.29 -10.01
CA GLU A 56 6.78 -14.71 -9.28
C GLU A 56 6.40 -14.37 -7.85
N ILE A 57 5.19 -13.81 -7.65
CA ILE A 57 4.66 -13.49 -6.32
C ILE A 57 4.45 -14.76 -5.49
N ALA A 58 3.90 -15.83 -6.10
CA ALA A 58 3.71 -17.11 -5.43
C ALA A 58 5.04 -17.70 -4.92
N LYS A 59 6.11 -17.63 -5.73
CA LYS A 59 7.46 -18.08 -5.33
C LYS A 59 8.00 -17.29 -4.13
N LYS A 60 7.72 -15.99 -4.04
CA LYS A 60 8.15 -15.15 -2.91
C LYS A 60 7.33 -15.41 -1.65
N ILE A 61 6.00 -15.54 -1.79
CA ILE A 61 5.12 -15.95 -0.69
C ILE A 61 5.51 -17.32 -0.13
N GLN A 62 5.90 -18.28 -0.99
CA GLN A 62 6.35 -19.60 -0.55
C GLN A 62 7.54 -19.50 0.43
N LYS A 63 8.49 -18.61 0.15
CA LYS A 63 9.70 -18.38 0.96
C LYS A 63 9.47 -17.53 2.22
N ASN A 64 8.36 -16.80 2.33
CA ASN A 64 8.13 -15.92 3.48
C ASN A 64 7.79 -16.73 4.75
N HIS A 65 8.50 -16.50 5.86
CA HIS A 65 8.32 -17.27 7.10
C HIS A 65 7.23 -16.71 8.03
N PHE A 66 6.79 -15.48 7.80
CA PHE A 66 5.82 -14.78 8.67
C PHE A 66 4.37 -14.98 8.26
N ILE A 67 4.11 -15.43 7.02
CA ILE A 67 2.75 -15.79 6.58
C ILE A 67 2.41 -17.20 7.10
N PRO A 68 1.32 -17.37 7.87
CA PRO A 68 0.89 -18.68 8.35
C PRO A 68 0.66 -19.69 7.21
N LEU A 69 1.05 -20.95 7.41
CA LEU A 69 1.07 -22.00 6.37
C LEU A 69 -0.25 -22.13 5.59
N LYS A 70 -1.40 -22.17 6.29
CA LYS A 70 -2.72 -22.27 5.65
C LYS A 70 -3.02 -21.08 4.72
N LYS A 71 -2.64 -19.86 5.14
CA LYS A 71 -2.83 -18.64 4.36
C LYS A 71 -1.88 -18.60 3.18
N LYS A 72 -0.61 -18.97 3.39
CA LYS A 72 0.40 -19.15 2.35
C LYS A 72 -0.10 -20.09 1.25
N ALA A 73 -0.58 -21.28 1.62
CA ALA A 73 -1.12 -22.26 0.68
C ALA A 73 -2.33 -21.71 -0.10
N ASN A 74 -3.25 -21.01 0.56
CA ASN A 74 -4.41 -20.39 -0.11
C ASN A 74 -4.01 -19.29 -1.11
N CYS A 75 -3.08 -18.41 -0.72
CA CYS A 75 -2.54 -17.38 -1.60
C CYS A 75 -1.91 -18.04 -2.85
N ILE A 76 -1.02 -19.00 -2.64
CA ILE A 76 -0.29 -19.67 -3.73
C ILE A 76 -1.27 -20.40 -4.66
N ARG A 77 -2.19 -21.19 -4.12
CA ARG A 77 -3.20 -21.90 -4.91
C ARG A 77 -3.98 -20.92 -5.80
N THR A 78 -4.42 -19.79 -5.25
CA THR A 78 -5.17 -18.79 -6.01
C THR A 78 -4.28 -18.14 -7.08
N LEU A 79 -3.04 -17.75 -6.74
CA LEU A 79 -2.10 -17.14 -7.67
C LEU A 79 -1.73 -18.05 -8.84
N LEU A 80 -1.64 -19.37 -8.61
CA LEU A 80 -1.34 -20.36 -9.65
C LEU A 80 -2.50 -20.58 -10.64
N GLN A 81 -3.71 -20.13 -10.31
CA GLN A 81 -4.87 -20.16 -11.22
C GLN A 81 -4.98 -18.89 -12.08
N LEU A 82 -4.20 -17.86 -11.77
CA LEU A 82 -4.20 -16.61 -12.54
C LEU A 82 -3.34 -16.75 -13.80
N PRO A 83 -3.63 -15.96 -14.85
CA PRO A 83 -2.79 -15.91 -16.04
C PRO A 83 -1.37 -15.43 -15.71
N LYS A 84 -0.46 -15.59 -16.67
CA LYS A 84 0.97 -15.22 -16.52
C LYS A 84 1.15 -13.77 -16.05
N GLU A 85 0.30 -12.88 -16.52
CA GLU A 85 0.27 -11.47 -16.13
C GLU A 85 -1.16 -11.01 -15.84
N ILE A 86 -1.31 -10.14 -14.85
CA ILE A 86 -2.59 -9.54 -14.46
C ILE A 86 -2.46 -8.03 -14.30
N ARG A 87 -3.55 -7.30 -14.53
CA ARG A 87 -3.76 -5.93 -14.07
C ARG A 87 -4.58 -5.94 -12.79
N LEU A 88 -4.34 -4.98 -11.89
CA LEU A 88 -5.11 -4.88 -10.64
C LEU A 88 -6.35 -4.01 -10.75
N VAL A 89 -6.39 -3.17 -11.78
CA VAL A 89 -7.47 -2.23 -12.05
C VAL A 89 -7.70 -2.14 -13.55
N SER A 90 -8.93 -1.84 -13.94
CA SER A 90 -9.27 -1.47 -15.31
C SER A 90 -8.91 -0.01 -15.62
N SER A 91 -8.80 0.84 -14.60
CA SER A 91 -8.42 2.26 -14.67
C SER A 91 -7.65 2.67 -13.42
N ILE A 92 -6.71 3.61 -13.53
CA ILE A 92 -5.87 4.03 -12.40
C ILE A 92 -6.68 4.61 -11.24
N LYS A 93 -7.87 5.17 -11.51
CA LYS A 93 -8.82 5.64 -10.47
C LYS A 93 -9.18 4.55 -9.46
N GLY A 94 -9.03 3.29 -9.84
CA GLY A 94 -9.20 2.15 -8.95
C GLY A 94 -8.07 1.98 -7.94
N ILE A 95 -6.89 2.57 -8.12
CA ILE A 95 -5.78 2.58 -7.16
C ILE A 95 -5.78 3.91 -6.43
N THR A 96 -5.75 3.83 -5.11
CA THR A 96 -5.60 4.98 -4.22
C THR A 96 -4.43 4.73 -3.29
N VAL A 97 -4.00 5.77 -2.59
CA VAL A 97 -3.15 5.69 -1.41
C VAL A 97 -3.86 6.41 -0.26
N ASP A 98 -3.53 6.07 0.98
CA ASP A 98 -4.17 6.72 2.13
C ASP A 98 -3.72 8.17 2.26
N PHE A 99 -2.42 8.43 2.04
CA PHE A 99 -1.83 9.77 2.07
C PHE A 99 -0.86 9.97 0.90
N ALA A 100 -0.90 11.16 0.29
CA ALA A 100 0.18 11.65 -0.55
C ALA A 100 0.64 13.02 -0.05
N ILE A 101 1.94 13.15 0.15
CA ILE A 101 2.56 14.38 0.67
C ILE A 101 3.38 14.98 -0.47
N VAL A 102 2.98 16.17 -0.91
CA VAL A 102 3.64 16.91 -1.99
C VAL A 102 4.48 18.01 -1.38
N SER A 103 5.74 18.09 -1.78
CA SER A 103 6.66 19.13 -1.32
C SER A 103 7.79 19.31 -2.34
N ASN A 104 8.10 20.56 -2.70
CA ASN A 104 9.19 20.89 -3.63
C ASN A 104 9.15 20.08 -4.95
N GLY A 105 7.96 19.80 -5.49
CA GLY A 105 7.77 19.01 -6.72
C GLY A 105 7.97 17.50 -6.55
N GLN A 106 8.26 17.02 -5.35
CA GLN A 106 8.35 15.60 -5.02
C GLN A 106 7.05 15.15 -4.36
N VAL A 107 6.70 13.88 -4.58
CA VAL A 107 5.55 13.24 -3.94
C VAL A 107 6.06 12.04 -3.14
N GLN A 108 5.65 11.96 -1.88
CA GLN A 108 5.81 10.78 -1.04
C GLN A 108 4.43 10.15 -0.83
N PHE A 109 4.31 8.86 -1.14
CA PHE A 109 3.06 8.12 -0.94
C PHE A 109 3.16 7.30 0.34
N ILE A 110 2.09 7.28 1.13
CA ILE A 110 2.01 6.49 2.36
C ILE A 110 0.71 5.69 2.35
N GLU A 111 0.82 4.38 2.58
CA GLU A 111 -0.30 3.50 2.91
C GLU A 111 -0.23 3.15 4.40
N PHE A 112 -1.34 3.34 5.10
CA PHE A 112 -1.44 3.17 6.55
C PHE A 112 -2.13 1.85 6.88
N HIS A 113 -1.34 0.85 7.27
CA HIS A 113 -1.80 -0.52 7.43
C HIS A 113 -2.24 -0.83 8.85
N GLU A 114 -3.47 -1.30 8.96
CA GLU A 114 -3.99 -1.90 10.18
C GLU A 114 -3.73 -3.41 10.29
N LYS A 115 -3.93 -3.98 11.48
CA LYS A 115 -3.80 -5.42 11.77
C LYS A 115 -4.53 -6.33 10.78
N GLN A 116 -5.65 -5.86 10.21
CA GLN A 116 -6.42 -6.62 9.21
C GLN A 116 -5.63 -6.91 7.91
N HIS A 117 -4.62 -6.11 7.58
CA HIS A 117 -3.78 -6.36 6.39
C HIS A 117 -2.86 -7.58 6.60
N ARG A 118 -2.42 -7.85 7.84
CA ARG A 118 -1.66 -9.08 8.16
C ARG A 118 -2.52 -10.33 8.21
N SER A 119 -3.81 -10.18 8.52
CA SER A 119 -4.66 -11.33 8.79
C SER A 119 -4.98 -12.16 7.54
N LEU A 120 -4.84 -11.59 6.35
CA LEU A 120 -5.09 -12.26 5.06
C LEU A 120 -6.36 -13.15 5.05
N SER A 121 -7.45 -12.69 5.67
CA SER A 121 -8.60 -13.55 5.97
C SER A 121 -9.89 -13.18 5.22
N ASN A 122 -9.98 -11.99 4.65
CA ASN A 122 -11.20 -11.51 3.99
C ASN A 122 -11.47 -12.23 2.66
N GLN A 123 -12.43 -13.16 2.67
CA GLN A 123 -12.78 -14.00 1.53
C GLN A 123 -13.74 -13.35 0.53
N LYS A 124 -14.26 -12.14 0.80
CA LYS A 124 -15.20 -11.48 -0.13
C LYS A 124 -14.54 -11.39 -1.52
N PRO A 125 -15.23 -11.74 -2.61
CA PRO A 125 -14.66 -11.63 -3.94
C PRO A 125 -14.23 -10.20 -4.27
N SER A 126 -13.15 -10.04 -5.02
CA SER A 126 -12.62 -8.79 -5.54
C SER A 126 -12.04 -9.03 -6.93
N ASN A 127 -11.96 -7.97 -7.73
CA ASN A 127 -11.57 -8.09 -9.13
C ASN A 127 -10.05 -7.91 -9.28
N VAL A 128 -9.48 -8.75 -10.14
CA VAL A 128 -8.27 -8.47 -10.94
C VAL A 128 -8.63 -8.66 -12.41
N TYR A 129 -7.76 -8.27 -13.32
CA TYR A 129 -8.07 -8.21 -14.74
C TYR A 129 -6.99 -8.89 -15.59
N THR A 130 -7.40 -9.50 -16.69
CA THR A 130 -6.47 -9.95 -17.74
C THR A 130 -5.88 -8.75 -18.50
N LEU A 131 -4.96 -9.01 -19.43
CA LEU A 131 -4.41 -7.96 -20.30
C LEU A 131 -5.46 -7.47 -21.31
N GLU A 132 -6.38 -8.35 -21.66
CA GLU A 132 -7.52 -8.11 -22.56
C GLU A 132 -8.65 -7.34 -21.85
N GLY A 133 -8.72 -7.43 -20.52
CA GLY A 133 -9.67 -6.67 -19.69
C GLY A 133 -10.74 -7.52 -19.00
N ASP A 134 -10.69 -8.84 -19.18
CA ASP A 134 -11.62 -9.76 -18.54
C ASP A 134 -11.44 -9.75 -17.02
N ILE A 135 -12.56 -9.87 -16.31
CA ILE A 135 -12.60 -9.86 -14.86
C ILE A 135 -12.32 -11.26 -14.33
N ILE A 136 -11.30 -11.38 -13.48
CA ILE A 136 -11.04 -12.58 -12.67
C ILE A 136 -11.33 -12.25 -11.20
N LYS A 137 -12.13 -13.10 -10.54
CA LYS A 137 -12.45 -12.95 -9.12
C LYS A 137 -11.39 -13.63 -8.27
N VAL A 138 -10.84 -12.88 -7.31
CA VAL A 138 -9.94 -13.39 -6.28
C VAL A 138 -10.47 -12.98 -4.90
N PRO A 139 -10.07 -13.66 -3.81
CA PRO A 139 -10.38 -13.20 -2.47
C PRO A 139 -9.83 -11.79 -2.19
N ARG A 140 -10.61 -10.95 -1.48
CA ARG A 140 -10.24 -9.56 -1.17
C ARG A 140 -8.92 -9.43 -0.44
N TYR A 141 -8.59 -10.38 0.44
CA TYR A 141 -7.30 -10.36 1.12
C TYR A 141 -6.13 -10.45 0.13
N LEU A 142 -6.25 -11.28 -0.91
CA LEU A 142 -5.20 -11.45 -1.92
C LEU A 142 -5.16 -10.22 -2.81
N GLN A 143 -6.32 -9.68 -3.17
CA GLN A 143 -6.38 -8.46 -3.97
C GLN A 143 -5.74 -7.25 -3.27
N ARG A 144 -5.95 -7.10 -1.96
CA ARG A 144 -5.27 -6.08 -1.14
C ARG A 144 -3.76 -6.27 -1.16
N LEU A 145 -3.29 -7.49 -0.86
CA LEU A 145 -1.87 -7.82 -0.92
C LEU A 145 -1.28 -7.49 -2.30
N LEU A 146 -1.93 -7.91 -3.39
CA LEU A 146 -1.50 -7.60 -4.74
C LEU A 146 -1.42 -6.09 -5.00
N ARG A 147 -2.38 -5.30 -4.50
CA ARG A 147 -2.33 -3.83 -4.62
C ARG A 147 -1.16 -3.22 -3.89
N ASP A 148 -0.89 -3.66 -2.67
CA ASP A 148 0.26 -3.17 -1.91
C ASP A 148 1.57 -3.49 -2.64
N ILE A 149 1.69 -4.70 -3.17
CA ILE A 149 2.82 -5.14 -4.01
C ILE A 149 2.98 -4.23 -5.24
N TRP A 150 1.88 -3.97 -5.94
CA TRP A 150 1.87 -3.12 -7.12
C TRP A 150 2.31 -1.70 -6.79
N ARG A 151 1.81 -1.12 -5.68
CA ARG A 151 2.18 0.22 -5.24
C ARG A 151 3.66 0.29 -4.88
N MET A 152 4.17 -0.66 -4.10
CA MET A 152 5.60 -0.74 -3.78
C MET A 152 6.48 -0.83 -5.01
N LYS A 153 6.02 -1.54 -6.05
CA LYS A 153 6.78 -1.75 -7.28
C LYS A 153 6.77 -0.54 -8.21
N TYR A 154 5.66 0.20 -8.28
CA TYR A 154 5.44 1.19 -9.35
C TYR A 154 5.26 2.63 -8.88
N LEU A 155 5.01 2.87 -7.59
CA LEU A 155 4.95 4.21 -7.04
C LEU A 155 6.33 4.60 -6.44
N PRO A 156 6.98 5.64 -6.96
CA PRO A 156 8.22 6.14 -6.37
C PRO A 156 7.95 6.69 -4.97
N ASN A 157 8.93 6.57 -4.05
CA ASN A 157 8.81 7.05 -2.67
C ASN A 157 7.57 6.52 -1.92
N TYR A 158 7.13 5.30 -2.25
CA TYR A 158 6.03 4.65 -1.55
C TYR A 158 6.50 4.05 -0.23
N LYS A 159 5.77 4.37 0.84
CA LYS A 159 6.02 3.90 2.19
C LYS A 159 4.78 3.20 2.76
N VAL A 160 5.00 2.15 3.53
CA VAL A 160 3.96 1.47 4.32
C VAL A 160 4.20 1.76 5.78
N VAL A 161 3.23 2.32 6.48
CA VAL A 161 3.29 2.55 7.92
C VAL A 161 2.28 1.64 8.60
N TRP A 162 2.74 0.73 9.45
CA TRP A 162 1.85 -0.11 10.23
C TRP A 162 1.41 0.60 11.50
N TYR A 163 0.10 0.58 11.77
CA TYR A 163 -0.50 1.24 12.92
C TYR A 163 0.13 0.84 14.26
N ASP A 164 0.38 -0.45 14.47
CA ASP A 164 0.96 -0.95 15.72
C ASP A 164 2.41 -0.52 15.93
N TRP A 165 3.17 -0.34 14.84
CA TRP A 165 4.49 0.28 14.91
C TRP A 165 4.38 1.76 15.23
N PHE A 166 3.45 2.47 14.58
CA PHE A 166 3.21 3.89 14.79
C PHE A 166 2.83 4.19 16.25
N GLU A 167 1.92 3.42 16.84
CA GLU A 167 1.51 3.59 18.25
C GLU A 167 2.64 3.40 19.26
N LEU A 168 3.58 2.49 18.98
CA LEU A 168 4.63 2.11 19.92
C LEU A 168 5.94 2.87 19.70
N SER A 169 6.03 3.70 18.66
CA SER A 169 7.25 4.40 18.30
C SER A 169 7.31 5.80 18.92
N ASN A 170 8.35 6.05 19.72
CA ASN A 170 8.54 7.35 20.38
C ASN A 170 9.24 8.41 19.50
N ASN A 171 9.92 7.98 18.43
CA ASN A 171 10.62 8.88 17.50
C ASN A 171 10.36 8.41 16.06
N ILE A 172 9.28 8.94 15.48
CA ILE A 172 8.81 8.56 14.15
C ILE A 172 9.53 9.42 13.12
N ASP A 173 10.55 8.86 12.48
CA ASP A 173 11.17 9.45 11.29
C ASP A 173 10.83 8.61 10.05
N ILE A 174 9.71 8.95 9.41
CA ILE A 174 9.30 8.32 8.15
C ILE A 174 9.73 9.12 6.92
N PHE A 175 10.34 10.31 7.08
CA PHE A 175 10.66 11.20 5.96
C PHE A 175 12.13 11.07 5.56
N ASN A 176 13.05 11.03 6.53
CA ASN A 176 14.49 11.12 6.26
C ASN A 176 15.18 9.74 6.21
N THR A 177 14.44 8.71 5.80
CA THR A 177 14.94 7.34 5.73
C THR A 177 14.59 6.69 4.40
N ASN A 178 15.51 5.86 3.92
CA ASN A 178 15.33 4.98 2.76
C ASN A 178 14.42 3.77 3.06
N LYS A 179 13.95 3.64 4.29
CA LYS A 179 13.04 2.57 4.70
C LYS A 179 11.68 2.74 4.03
N VAL A 180 11.23 1.69 3.35
CA VAL A 180 9.95 1.66 2.62
C VAL A 180 8.79 1.08 3.45
N GLU A 181 9.07 0.44 4.58
CA GLU A 181 8.03 -0.16 5.41
C GLU A 181 8.39 -0.13 6.90
N PHE A 182 7.48 0.43 7.71
CA PHE A 182 7.63 0.67 9.14
C PHE A 182 6.71 -0.26 9.92
N ALA A 183 7.26 -1.39 10.38
CA ALA A 183 6.53 -2.44 11.08
C ALA A 183 7.34 -2.94 12.28
N LEU A 184 6.64 -3.47 13.29
CA LEU A 184 7.27 -4.18 14.41
C LEU A 184 8.04 -5.42 13.93
N GLN A 185 9.12 -5.75 14.63
CA GLN A 185 9.91 -6.96 14.36
C GLN A 185 9.07 -8.23 14.61
N GLY A 186 9.36 -9.30 13.86
CA GLY A 186 8.69 -10.59 14.02
C GLY A 186 7.30 -10.69 13.35
N ASN A 187 6.84 -9.61 12.73
CA ASN A 187 5.59 -9.58 11.97
C ASN A 187 5.84 -9.67 10.47
N PHE A 188 4.83 -10.13 9.73
CA PHE A 188 4.82 -10.08 8.27
C PHE A 188 4.98 -8.64 7.77
N LYS A 189 5.90 -8.48 6.81
CA LYS A 189 6.13 -7.23 6.07
C LYS A 189 6.00 -7.50 4.57
N ILE A 190 5.45 -6.54 3.85
CA ILE A 190 5.24 -6.67 2.40
C ILE A 190 6.58 -6.56 1.66
N SER A 191 7.51 -5.76 2.19
CA SER A 191 8.88 -5.57 1.71
C SER A 191 9.67 -6.87 1.67
N GLU A 192 9.36 -7.84 2.55
CA GLU A 192 10.02 -9.17 2.54
C GLU A 192 9.67 -10.00 1.32
N LEU A 193 8.71 -9.55 0.53
CA LEU A 193 8.37 -10.15 -0.74
C LEU A 193 9.09 -9.44 -1.93
N ASN A 194 10.16 -8.67 -1.66
CA ASN A 194 11.15 -8.06 -2.58
C ASN A 194 10.72 -7.98 -4.05
N TYR A 195 10.26 -6.82 -4.54
CA TYR A 195 9.65 -6.66 -5.88
C TYR A 195 10.51 -5.95 -6.91
#